data_AF-A0A3N5LQ75-F1
#
_entry.id   AF-A0A3N5LQ75-F1
#
_cell.length_a   1.000
_cell.length_b   1.000
_cell.length_c   1.000
_cell.angle_alpha   90.00
_cell.angle_beta   90.00
_cell.angle_gamma   90.00
#
_symmetry.space_group_name_H-M   'P 1'
#
loop_
_entity.id
_entity.type
_entity.pdbx_description
1 polymer ?
#
loop_
_entity_poly.entity_id
_entity_poly.type
_entity_poly.pdbx_seq_one_letter_code
_entity_poly.pdbx_strand_id
1 'polypeptide(L)'
;MLFWLSDMCNLLGEGWYHSVPHGGRVADPSYFYSTFVEIYFVKCGIMAIQVRLREAATTAAVLGNSARLQILQLLFNSRPLGLVVGDIQKAVNVPGSTLSHHLERLRAAGLVAIRRHGTFIWYLPNEERVRQLAGFLVELAGVRPEPEPLEAALAVPPKPEVEIECD
;
A
#
# COMPACT_ATOMS: atom_id res chain seq x y z
N MET A 1 -35.94 2.80 0.77
CA MET A 1 -34.91 3.22 1.75
C MET A 1 -35.46 3.62 3.12
N LEU A 2 -36.79 3.69 3.33
CA LEU A 2 -37.43 3.96 4.64
C LEU A 2 -37.86 2.68 5.40
N PHE A 3 -37.70 1.51 4.80
CA PHE A 3 -38.20 0.24 5.37
C PHE A 3 -37.22 -0.39 6.38
N TRP A 4 -35.95 0.01 6.37
CA TRP A 4 -34.91 -0.56 7.23
C TRP A 4 -34.80 0.08 8.63
N LEU A 5 -35.43 1.23 8.86
CA LEU A 5 -35.37 1.93 10.16
C LEU A 5 -36.45 1.46 11.13
N SER A 6 -37.56 0.91 10.64
CA SER A 6 -38.64 0.42 11.52
C SER A 6 -38.30 -0.93 12.16
N ASP A 7 -37.58 -1.81 11.47
CA ASP A 7 -37.21 -3.14 12.01
C ASP A 7 -36.06 -3.08 13.03
N MET A 8 -35.17 -2.08 12.94
CA MET A 8 -34.08 -1.91 13.92
C MET A 8 -34.57 -1.40 15.29
N CYS A 9 -35.68 -0.67 15.33
CA CYS A 9 -36.29 -0.21 16.59
C CYS A 9 -36.95 -1.35 17.38
N ASN A 10 -37.42 -2.42 16.72
CA ASN A 10 -38.05 -3.56 17.41
C ASN A 10 -37.04 -4.62 17.89
N LEU A 11 -35.80 -4.62 17.37
CA LEU A 11 -34.75 -5.57 17.75
C LEU A 11 -33.92 -5.15 18.97
N LEU A 12 -33.97 -3.87 19.35
CA LEU A 12 -33.30 -3.34 20.54
C LEU A 12 -34.35 -3.00 21.59
N GLY A 13 -34.87 -4.05 22.22
CA GLY A 13 -35.77 -3.95 23.35
C GLY A 13 -35.22 -3.02 24.43
N GLU A 14 -35.99 -1.97 24.70
CA GLU A 14 -36.12 -1.21 25.95
C GLU A 14 -34.83 -0.57 26.53
N GLY A 15 -34.76 0.77 26.56
CA GLY A 15 -33.85 1.41 27.52
C GLY A 15 -33.49 2.90 27.39
N TRP A 16 -33.90 3.64 26.36
CA TRP A 16 -33.46 5.03 26.21
C TRP A 16 -34.63 6.01 26.24
N TYR A 17 -35.34 6.04 27.37
CA TYR A 17 -36.32 7.07 27.71
C TYR A 17 -35.87 7.76 29.00
N HIS A 18 -35.24 8.93 28.88
CA HIS A 18 -35.19 9.89 29.99
C HIS A 18 -36.32 10.91 29.81
N SER A 19 -37.11 11.09 30.88
CA SER A 19 -38.32 11.91 30.92
C SER A 19 -38.02 13.40 30.72
N VAL A 20 -38.67 14.00 29.72
CA VAL A 20 -38.66 15.46 29.49
C VAL A 20 -39.90 16.08 30.15
N PRO A 21 -39.77 17.11 31.01
CA PRO A 21 -40.92 17.82 31.55
C PRO A 21 -41.44 18.77 30.46
N HIS A 22 -42.73 18.65 30.12
CA HIS A 22 -43.44 19.38 29.06
C HIS A 22 -43.45 18.73 27.66
N GLY A 23 -44.20 17.62 27.53
CA GLY A 23 -45.38 17.57 26.66
C GLY A 23 -45.24 17.83 25.14
N GLY A 24 -44.05 17.76 24.57
CA GLY A 24 -43.82 17.85 23.13
C GLY A 24 -42.95 16.69 22.64
N ARG A 25 -43.52 15.77 21.84
CA ARG A 25 -42.74 14.74 21.13
C ARG A 25 -42.19 15.35 19.85
N VAL A 26 -40.97 15.89 19.92
CA VAL A 26 -40.19 16.24 18.73
C VAL A 26 -38.90 15.44 18.79
N ALA A 27 -38.84 14.35 18.03
CA ALA A 27 -37.55 13.77 17.65
C ALA A 27 -36.93 14.76 16.67
N ASP A 28 -36.04 15.62 17.16
CA ASP A 28 -35.34 16.59 16.32
C ASP A 28 -34.42 15.84 15.34
N PRO A 29 -34.70 15.84 14.02
CA PRO A 29 -33.91 15.11 13.04
C PRO A 29 -32.50 15.69 12.86
N SER A 30 -32.25 16.92 13.31
CA SER A 30 -30.98 17.62 13.12
C SER A 30 -29.85 17.05 13.99
N TYR A 31 -30.17 16.51 15.18
CA TYR A 31 -29.18 15.85 16.05
C TYR A 31 -28.78 14.45 15.55
N PHE A 32 -29.69 13.74 14.88
CA PHE A 32 -29.40 12.40 14.37
C PHE A 32 -28.45 12.44 13.15
N TYR A 33 -28.53 13.47 12.30
CA TYR A 33 -27.58 13.67 11.21
C TYR A 33 -26.23 14.23 11.69
N SER A 34 -26.21 15.07 12.74
CA SER A 34 -24.98 15.66 13.28
C SER A 34 -24.04 14.61 13.87
N THR A 35 -24.56 13.70 14.71
CA THR A 35 -23.76 12.61 15.30
C THR A 35 -23.39 11.54 14.25
N PHE A 36 -24.25 11.31 13.25
CA PHE A 36 -24.00 10.31 12.21
C PHE A 36 -22.92 10.77 11.21
N VAL A 37 -22.89 12.05 10.83
CA VAL A 37 -21.86 12.59 9.92
C VAL A 37 -20.49 12.67 10.60
N GLU A 38 -20.41 13.06 11.88
CA GLU A 38 -19.15 13.03 12.65
C GLU A 38 -18.59 11.61 12.80
N ILE A 39 -19.45 10.63 13.09
CA ILE A 39 -19.04 9.23 13.18
C ILE A 39 -18.59 8.71 11.81
N TYR A 40 -19.27 9.05 10.71
CA TYR A 40 -18.85 8.62 9.37
C TYR A 40 -17.54 9.27 8.92
N PHE A 41 -17.29 10.54 9.24
CA PHE A 41 -16.03 11.21 8.87
C PHE A 41 -14.83 10.65 9.64
N VAL A 42 -14.99 10.43 10.95
CA VAL A 42 -13.95 9.79 11.79
C VAL A 42 -13.75 8.34 11.37
N LYS A 43 -14.82 7.60 11.09
CA LYS A 43 -14.75 6.19 10.68
C LYS A 43 -14.18 6.03 9.27
N CYS A 44 -14.44 6.97 8.34
CA CYS A 44 -13.84 6.98 7.00
C CYS A 44 -12.35 7.38 7.05
N GLY A 45 -11.99 8.35 7.89
CA GLY A 45 -10.59 8.71 8.16
C GLY A 45 -9.79 7.59 8.82
N ILE A 46 -10.36 6.93 9.83
CA ILE A 46 -9.78 5.74 10.46
C ILE A 46 -9.69 4.59 9.45
N MET A 47 -10.69 4.37 8.59
CA MET A 47 -10.66 3.33 7.55
C MET A 47 -9.53 3.55 6.54
N ALA A 48 -9.32 4.78 6.09
CA ALA A 48 -8.23 5.13 5.17
C ALA A 48 -6.84 4.92 5.79
N ILE A 49 -6.68 5.26 7.07
CA ILE A 49 -5.43 5.02 7.82
C ILE A 49 -5.18 3.51 8.00
N GLN A 50 -6.22 2.72 8.29
CA GLN A 50 -6.11 1.27 8.45
C GLN A 50 -5.67 0.56 7.16
N VAL A 51 -6.14 1.01 5.99
CA VAL A 51 -5.73 0.45 4.69
C VAL A 51 -4.25 0.73 4.40
N ARG A 52 -3.79 1.98 4.55
CA ARG A 52 -2.36 2.34 4.35
C ARG A 52 -1.43 1.55 5.29
N LEU A 53 -1.80 1.44 6.57
CA LEU A 53 -1.03 0.70 7.56
C LEU A 53 -0.90 -0.79 7.19
N ARG A 54 -2.01 -1.40 6.77
CA ARG A 54 -2.04 -2.82 6.39
C ARG A 54 -1.16 -3.10 5.17
N GLU A 55 -1.23 -2.24 4.16
CA GLU A 55 -0.38 -2.36 2.97
C GLU A 55 1.11 -2.17 3.28
N ALA A 56 1.44 -1.20 4.12
CA ALA A 56 2.82 -0.98 4.55
C ALA A 56 3.35 -2.18 5.34
N ALA A 57 2.55 -2.72 6.27
CA ALA A 57 2.92 -3.89 7.07
C ALA A 57 3.14 -5.14 6.21
N THR A 58 2.26 -5.40 5.23
CA THR A 58 2.43 -6.56 4.34
C THR A 58 3.66 -6.42 3.45
N THR A 59 3.91 -5.23 2.92
CA THR A 59 5.09 -4.95 2.08
C THR A 59 6.38 -5.05 2.90
N ALA A 60 6.40 -4.48 4.11
CA ALA A 60 7.53 -4.57 5.04
C ALA A 60 7.81 -6.02 5.47
N ALA A 61 6.77 -6.82 5.73
CA ALA A 61 6.92 -8.24 6.06
C ALA A 61 7.56 -9.04 4.89
N VAL A 62 7.29 -8.66 3.64
CA VAL A 62 8.00 -9.23 2.49
C VAL A 62 9.47 -8.79 2.51
N LEU A 63 9.78 -7.52 2.77
CA LEU A 63 11.17 -7.07 2.85
C LEU A 63 11.95 -7.63 4.05
N GLY A 64 11.30 -8.08 5.12
CA GLY A 64 11.95 -8.63 6.32
C GLY A 64 12.73 -9.94 6.16
N ASN A 65 13.07 -10.35 4.93
CA ASN A 65 13.88 -11.53 4.64
C ASN A 65 15.16 -11.12 3.89
N SER A 66 16.30 -11.59 4.37
CA SER A 66 17.62 -11.24 3.85
C SER A 66 17.82 -11.60 2.37
N ALA A 67 17.37 -12.77 1.92
CA ALA A 67 17.49 -13.18 0.52
C ALA A 67 16.66 -12.29 -0.41
N ARG A 68 15.44 -11.90 0.01
CA ARG A 68 14.60 -10.98 -0.76
C ARG A 68 15.19 -9.58 -0.85
N LEU A 69 15.84 -9.09 0.22
CA LEU A 69 16.58 -7.83 0.18
C LEU A 69 17.79 -7.90 -0.75
N GLN A 70 18.56 -9.00 -0.73
CA GLN A 70 19.68 -9.19 -1.66
C GLN A 70 19.23 -9.19 -3.12
N ILE A 71 18.14 -9.91 -3.43
CA ILE A 71 17.54 -9.89 -4.77
C ILE A 71 17.13 -8.47 -5.16
N LEU A 72 16.43 -7.76 -4.26
CA LEU A 72 15.98 -6.40 -4.54
C LEU A 72 17.19 -5.47 -4.76
N GLN A 73 18.20 -5.49 -3.90
CA GLN A 73 19.44 -4.73 -4.05
C GLN A 73 20.13 -5.01 -5.39
N LEU A 74 20.25 -6.28 -5.77
CA LEU A 74 20.80 -6.68 -7.06
C LEU A 74 20.01 -6.06 -8.22
N LEU A 75 18.68 -6.11 -8.15
CA LEU A 75 17.81 -5.53 -9.17
C LEU A 75 17.94 -4.00 -9.25
N PHE A 76 18.07 -3.31 -8.11
CA PHE A 76 18.37 -1.88 -8.06
C PHE A 76 19.74 -1.54 -8.67
N ASN A 77 20.73 -2.41 -8.55
CA ASN A 77 22.04 -2.21 -9.16
C ASN A 77 22.05 -2.50 -10.67
N SER A 78 21.12 -3.33 -11.16
CA SER A 78 20.96 -3.64 -12.60
C SER A 78 20.01 -2.71 -13.37
N ARG A 79 19.57 -1.62 -12.73
CA ARG A 79 18.71 -0.64 -13.40
C ARG A 79 19.46 0.01 -14.57
N PRO A 80 18.75 0.37 -15.65
CA PRO A 80 17.31 0.24 -15.87
C PRO A 80 16.88 -1.06 -16.57
N LEU A 81 17.83 -1.93 -16.94
CA LEU A 81 17.58 -3.11 -17.76
C LEU A 81 16.89 -4.25 -16.98
N GLY A 82 17.21 -4.39 -15.69
CA GLY A 82 16.79 -5.54 -14.88
C GLY A 82 17.60 -6.80 -15.18
N LEU A 83 17.17 -7.93 -14.63
CA LEU A 83 17.87 -9.22 -14.80
C LEU A 83 16.90 -10.36 -15.07
N VAL A 84 17.35 -11.34 -15.83
CA VAL A 84 16.62 -12.61 -16.01
C VAL A 84 16.84 -13.51 -14.79
N VAL A 85 15.91 -14.44 -14.55
CA VAL A 85 15.96 -15.35 -13.39
C VAL A 85 17.29 -16.11 -13.27
N GLY A 86 17.88 -16.51 -14.41
CA GLY A 86 19.16 -17.24 -14.43
C GLY A 86 20.32 -16.41 -13.90
N ASP A 87 20.37 -15.11 -14.19
CA ASP A 87 21.44 -14.23 -13.71
C ASP A 87 21.24 -13.83 -12.26
N ILE A 88 19.99 -13.66 -11.82
CA ILE A 88 19.65 -13.49 -10.41
C ILE A 88 20.10 -14.72 -9.62
N GLN A 89 19.87 -15.93 -10.14
CA GLN A 89 20.26 -17.17 -9.47
C GLN A 89 21.79 -17.34 -9.38
N LYS A 90 22.55 -16.87 -10.36
CA LYS A 90 24.02 -16.89 -10.29
C LYS A 90 24.55 -15.92 -9.23
N ALA A 91 23.93 -14.76 -9.09
CA ALA A 91 24.36 -13.71 -8.17
C ALA A 91 23.91 -13.98 -6.72
N VAL A 92 22.73 -14.56 -6.54
CA VAL A 92 22.16 -14.85 -5.23
C VAL A 92 22.27 -16.35 -5.00
N ASN A 93 23.16 -16.77 -4.10
CA ASN A 93 23.47 -18.19 -3.80
C ASN A 93 22.29 -18.93 -3.14
N VAL A 94 21.18 -19.09 -3.86
CA VAL A 94 19.90 -19.63 -3.41
C VAL A 94 19.39 -20.65 -4.43
N PRO A 95 18.83 -21.79 -4.01
CA PRO A 95 18.26 -22.77 -4.94
C PRO A 95 17.15 -22.18 -5.83
N GLY A 96 17.08 -22.60 -7.10
CA GLY A 96 16.14 -22.04 -8.07
C GLY A 96 14.66 -22.14 -7.69
N SER A 97 14.24 -23.21 -6.99
CA SER A 97 12.87 -23.36 -6.46
C SER A 97 12.58 -22.32 -5.38
N THR A 98 13.51 -22.08 -4.47
CA THR A 98 13.42 -21.06 -3.42
C THR A 98 13.45 -19.65 -4.00
N LEU A 99 14.33 -19.40 -4.99
CA LEU A 99 14.39 -18.12 -5.69
C LEU A 99 13.07 -17.79 -6.39
N SER A 100 12.47 -18.74 -7.09
CA SER A 100 11.17 -18.55 -7.76
C SER A 100 10.09 -18.15 -6.76
N HIS A 101 10.07 -18.79 -5.58
CA HIS A 101 9.15 -18.42 -4.51
C HIS A 101 9.43 -16.99 -3.98
N HIS A 102 10.69 -16.61 -3.82
CA HIS A 102 11.06 -15.25 -3.42
C HIS A 102 10.63 -14.19 -4.44
N LEU A 103 10.86 -14.44 -5.73
CA LEU A 103 10.46 -13.55 -6.83
C LEU A 103 8.94 -13.41 -6.90
N GLU A 104 8.19 -14.49 -6.72
CA GLU A 104 6.72 -14.43 -6.70
C GLU A 104 6.19 -13.62 -5.50
N ARG A 105 6.81 -13.79 -4.32
CA ARG A 105 6.45 -12.99 -3.13
C ARG A 105 6.76 -11.50 -3.31
N LEU A 106 7.90 -11.17 -3.93
CA LEU A 106 8.26 -9.79 -4.28
C LEU A 106 7.30 -9.20 -5.31
N ARG A 107 6.92 -10.00 -6.32
CA ARG A 107 5.98 -9.60 -7.37
C ARG A 107 4.58 -9.34 -6.80
N ALA A 108 4.08 -10.23 -5.95
CA ALA A 108 2.78 -10.08 -5.29
C ALA A 108 2.72 -8.84 -4.39
N ALA A 109 3.84 -8.43 -3.79
CA ALA A 109 3.95 -7.19 -3.02
C ALA A 109 4.14 -5.93 -3.89
N GLY A 110 4.22 -6.09 -5.21
CA GLY A 110 4.45 -4.99 -6.16
C GLY A 110 5.87 -4.41 -6.11
N LEU A 111 6.82 -5.08 -5.45
CA LEU A 111 8.21 -4.60 -5.29
C LEU A 111 9.08 -4.86 -6.53
N VAL A 112 8.66 -5.78 -7.39
CA VAL A 112 9.30 -6.06 -8.68
C VAL A 112 8.27 -6.10 -9.80
N ALA A 113 8.66 -5.61 -10.97
CA ALA A 113 7.90 -5.69 -12.20
C ALA A 113 8.51 -6.76 -13.11
N ILE A 114 7.70 -7.27 -14.03
CA ILE A 114 8.12 -8.26 -15.03
C ILE A 114 8.00 -7.66 -16.43
N ARG A 115 9.04 -7.83 -17.24
CA ARG A 115 9.02 -7.55 -18.67
C ARG A 115 9.32 -8.85 -19.43
N ARG A 116 8.49 -9.18 -20.41
CA ARG A 116 8.73 -10.32 -21.30
C ARG A 116 9.36 -9.83 -22.59
N HIS A 117 10.44 -10.48 -23.00
CA HIS A 117 11.10 -10.21 -24.26
C HIS A 117 11.48 -11.56 -24.89
N GLY A 118 10.74 -11.94 -25.94
CA GLY A 118 10.79 -13.30 -26.51
C GLY A 118 10.44 -14.37 -25.46
N THR A 119 11.36 -15.31 -25.26
CA THR A 119 11.23 -16.40 -24.28
C THR A 119 11.74 -16.03 -22.88
N PHE A 120 12.40 -14.88 -22.73
CA PHE A 120 13.01 -14.46 -21.47
C PHE A 120 12.09 -13.58 -20.62
N ILE A 121 12.11 -13.83 -19.31
CA ILE A 121 11.39 -13.06 -18.31
C ILE A 121 12.42 -12.23 -17.53
N TRP A 122 12.30 -10.92 -17.69
CA TRP A 122 13.14 -9.92 -17.01
C TRP A 122 12.41 -9.41 -15.77
N TYR A 123 13.13 -9.36 -14.66
CA TYR A 123 12.68 -8.75 -13.41
C TYR A 123 13.31 -7.38 -13.26
N LEU A 124 12.49 -6.39 -12.94
CA LEU A 124 12.90 -5.01 -12.70
C LEU A 124 12.46 -4.58 -11.30
N PRO A 125 13.23 -3.75 -10.58
CA PRO A 125 12.78 -3.21 -9.31
C PRO A 125 11.65 -2.19 -9.54
N ASN A 126 10.62 -2.21 -8.71
CA ASN A 126 9.61 -1.17 -8.68
C ASN A 126 9.99 -0.07 -7.67
N GLU A 127 10.74 0.91 -8.16
CA GLU A 127 11.26 2.01 -7.32
C GLU A 127 10.15 2.80 -6.65
N GLU A 128 9.04 3.01 -7.36
CA GLU A 128 7.94 3.80 -6.85
C GLU A 128 7.30 3.13 -5.65
N ARG A 129 7.08 1.81 -5.70
CA ARG A 129 6.53 1.07 -4.55
C ARG A 129 7.46 1.10 -3.34
N VAL A 130 8.78 1.01 -3.56
CA VAL A 130 9.77 1.11 -2.47
C VAL A 130 9.81 2.52 -1.89
N ARG A 131 9.77 3.55 -2.74
CA ARG A 131 9.73 4.96 -2.32
C ARG A 131 8.48 5.28 -1.50
N GLN A 132 7.32 4.75 -1.89
CA GLN A 132 6.07 4.89 -1.13
C GLN A 132 6.16 4.27 0.26
N LEU A 133 6.73 3.06 0.38
CA LEU A 133 6.93 2.43 1.68
C LEU A 133 7.92 3.23 2.53
N ALA A 134 9.05 3.67 1.97
CA ALA A 134 10.03 4.48 2.68
C ALA A 134 9.42 5.81 3.16
N GLY A 135 8.68 6.50 2.30
CA GLY A 135 7.97 7.73 2.65
C GLY A 135 6.98 7.51 3.79
N PHE A 136 6.21 6.42 3.76
CA PHE A 136 5.31 6.05 4.87
C PHE A 136 6.06 5.80 6.18
N LEU A 137 7.21 5.11 6.15
CA LEU A 137 8.00 4.84 7.35
C LEU A 137 8.62 6.13 7.93
N VAL A 138 9.05 7.05 7.08
CA VAL A 138 9.58 8.36 7.47
C VAL A 138 8.48 9.24 8.08
N GLU A 139 7.30 9.28 7.45
CA GLU A 139 6.09 9.94 7.96
C GLU A 139 5.72 9.40 9.36
N LEU A 140 5.73 8.07 9.51
CA LEU A 140 5.45 7.39 10.78
C LEU A 140 6.49 7.72 11.87
N ALA A 141 7.77 7.82 11.50
CA ALA A 141 8.84 8.14 12.43
C ALA A 141 8.84 9.60 12.90
N GLY A 142 7.97 10.47 12.33
CA GLY A 142 7.96 11.91 12.61
C GLY A 142 9.23 12.62 12.14
N VAL A 143 10.07 11.94 11.35
CA VAL A 143 11.25 12.52 10.72
C VAL A 143 10.75 13.30 9.53
N ARG A 144 10.76 14.63 9.61
CA ARG A 144 10.60 15.45 8.40
C ARG A 144 11.89 15.30 7.62
N PRO A 145 11.88 14.70 6.42
CA PRO A 145 13.07 14.77 5.58
C PRO A 145 13.32 16.25 5.34
N GLU A 146 14.49 16.75 5.75
CA GLU A 146 14.91 18.06 5.24
C GLU A 146 14.87 17.96 3.72
N PRO A 147 14.30 18.96 3.03
CA PRO A 147 14.30 18.94 1.58
C PRO A 147 15.76 18.90 1.14
N GLU A 148 16.22 17.76 0.61
CA GLU A 148 17.47 17.73 -0.13
C GLU A 148 17.40 18.87 -1.16
N PRO A 149 18.43 19.73 -1.25
CA PRO A 149 18.43 20.83 -2.21
C PRO A 149 18.06 20.29 -3.59
N LEU A 150 17.09 20.95 -4.23
CA LEU A 150 16.45 20.64 -5.51
C LEU A 150 17.43 20.27 -6.65
N GLU A 151 18.73 20.52 -6.49
CA GLU A 151 19.78 20.21 -7.47
C GLU A 151 20.27 18.76 -7.45
N ALA A 152 20.11 17.99 -6.36
CA ALA A 152 20.50 16.57 -6.35
C ALA A 152 19.47 15.64 -7.01
N ALA A 153 18.19 16.05 -7.02
CA ALA A 153 17.07 15.24 -7.54
C ALA A 153 16.89 15.30 -9.07
N LEU A 154 17.62 16.18 -9.77
CA LEU A 154 17.61 16.24 -11.24
C LEU A 154 18.60 15.27 -11.91
N ALA A 155 19.36 14.49 -11.15
CA ALA A 155 20.07 13.32 -11.66
C ALA A 155 19.23 12.04 -11.48
N VAL A 156 17.94 12.09 -11.83
CA VAL A 156 17.29 10.88 -12.35
C VAL A 156 17.91 10.68 -13.72
N PRO A 157 18.80 9.69 -13.94
CA PRO A 157 19.25 9.40 -15.29
C PRO A 157 17.99 9.17 -16.13
N PRO A 158 17.87 9.81 -17.31
CA PRO A 158 16.68 9.65 -18.14
C PRO A 158 16.40 8.15 -18.26
N LYS A 159 15.17 7.75 -17.94
CA LYS A 159 14.66 6.41 -18.27
C LYS A 159 15.08 6.17 -19.70
N PRO A 160 15.94 5.18 -20.03
CA PRO A 160 16.27 4.97 -21.42
C PRO A 160 14.96 4.60 -22.11
N GLU A 161 14.56 5.48 -23.03
CA GLU A 161 13.64 5.15 -24.10
C GLU A 161 14.34 4.07 -24.92
N VAL A 162 14.17 2.83 -24.48
CA VAL A 162 14.60 1.68 -25.28
C VAL A 162 13.58 1.59 -26.41
N GLU A 163 13.93 2.18 -27.55
CA GLU A 163 13.40 1.78 -28.84
C GLU A 163 13.69 0.28 -28.99
N ILE A 164 12.63 -0.51 -28.94
CA ILE A 164 12.72 -1.95 -29.14
C ILE A 164 12.80 -2.15 -30.66
N GLU A 165 14.02 -2.06 -31.20
CA GLU A 165 14.29 -2.55 -32.55
C GLU A 165 14.47 -4.07 -32.45
N CYS A 166 13.47 -4.79 -32.94
CA CYS A 166 13.52 -6.22 -33.13
C CYS A 166 14.18 -6.51 -34.48
N ASP A 167 15.48 -6.83 -34.48
CA ASP A 167 16.18 -7.49 -35.58
C ASP A 167 16.32 -9.00 -35.31
#